data_AF-A0A933Q4R8-F1
#
_entry.id   AF-A0A933Q4R8-F1
#
_cell.length_a   1.000
_cell.length_b   1.000
_cell.length_c   1.000
_cell.angle_alpha   90.00
_cell.angle_beta   90.00
_cell.angle_gamma   90.00
#
_symmetry.space_group_name_H-M   'P 1'
#
loop_
_entity.id
_entity.type
_entity.pdbx_description
1 polymer ?
#
loop_
_entity_poly.entity_id
_entity_poly.type
_entity_poly.pdbx_seq_one_letter_code
_entity_poly.pdbx_strand_id
1 'polypeptide(L)'
;MPMAEKYNIMTLRRFSALPYALAALLCAGLLSLAPAAARADTLEEANRLMKQGQLGPALEKTDQVLAAKPKDAQARFMKGLILTEMNRHNEAIAVFTKLTEDYPELPEPYNNLAVLYAQQRQFEKAKNALEMAIRTHPSYATAHENLGDIYARMASQAYDKALQIDSSNASAQSKLAMIRDLMSVAARPTALASRSTSGKVQTPPTPVAKAEVAPVAKSEPAPVAKSEPAEPKPAPAVETKPAAAGKQDVEKTIRDWAAAWSRKDVKAYLAAYDRDFQTPGGEARNAWEAERTRRISKTEPIQVGVENIQVSVEGDRATAKFRQHYRSGKLKTSATKAMVMVRRDGRWLIQQERVAN
;
A
#
# COMPACT_ATOMS: atom_id res chain seq x y z
N MET A 1 -32.32 -11.99 103.57
CA MET A 1 -32.05 -10.99 102.52
C MET A 1 -30.71 -11.33 101.86
N PRO A 2 -30.49 -10.97 100.58
CA PRO A 2 -29.62 -11.74 99.68
C PRO A 2 -28.31 -11.00 99.28
N MET A 3 -27.27 -11.66 98.76
CA MET A 3 -26.93 -13.11 98.67
C MET A 3 -25.41 -13.26 98.47
N ALA A 4 -24.88 -14.37 99.01
CA ALA A 4 -23.98 -15.34 98.37
C ALA A 4 -22.79 -14.87 97.49
N GLU A 5 -21.55 -15.24 97.88
CA GLU A 5 -20.76 -16.33 97.24
C GLU A 5 -19.86 -15.85 96.07
N LYS A 6 -18.76 -16.50 95.65
CA LYS A 6 -18.08 -17.78 95.98
C LYS A 6 -16.57 -17.55 95.64
N TYR A 7 -15.57 -17.89 96.47
CA TYR A 7 -14.88 -19.20 96.55
C TYR A 7 -14.79 -19.96 95.20
N ASN A 8 -13.66 -20.52 94.73
CA ASN A 8 -12.35 -20.75 95.36
C ASN A 8 -11.22 -21.02 94.33
N ILE A 9 -9.97 -21.16 94.80
CA ILE A 9 -8.75 -21.73 94.18
C ILE A 9 -8.85 -22.53 92.85
N MET A 10 -7.87 -22.33 91.94
CA MET A 10 -6.80 -23.33 91.74
C MET A 10 -5.52 -22.85 91.01
N THR A 11 -4.49 -23.68 91.08
CA THR A 11 -3.05 -23.40 90.90
C THR A 11 -2.51 -23.48 89.46
N LEU A 12 -1.37 -22.79 89.28
CA LEU A 12 -0.28 -22.98 88.30
C LEU A 12 -0.43 -24.01 87.16
N ARG A 13 -0.09 -23.56 85.94
CA ARG A 13 0.91 -24.29 85.14
C ARG A 13 1.75 -23.35 84.27
N ARG A 14 3.08 -23.50 84.31
CA ARG A 14 4.01 -22.91 83.34
C ARG A 14 4.24 -23.92 82.21
N PHE A 15 3.92 -23.55 80.98
CA PHE A 15 4.51 -24.10 79.75
C PHE A 15 4.74 -22.89 78.83
N SER A 16 6.00 -22.48 78.64
CA SER A 16 6.91 -22.94 77.58
C SER A 16 6.65 -22.20 76.27
N ALA A 17 7.54 -21.27 75.94
CA ALA A 17 7.49 -20.51 74.71
C ALA A 17 8.04 -21.32 73.53
N LEU A 18 7.38 -21.21 72.37
CA LEU A 18 7.97 -21.16 71.02
C LEU A 18 6.86 -20.65 70.03
N PRO A 19 7.16 -20.28 68.77
CA PRO A 19 7.09 -18.86 68.43
C PRO A 19 5.91 -18.46 67.53
N TYR A 20 5.56 -17.17 67.55
CA TYR A 20 4.70 -16.51 66.56
C TYR A 20 5.41 -16.36 65.20
N ALA A 21 5.72 -17.49 64.54
CA ALA A 21 6.43 -17.54 63.26
C ALA A 21 5.62 -18.24 62.15
N LEU A 22 4.29 -18.34 62.29
CA LEU A 22 3.42 -18.97 61.28
C LEU A 22 2.09 -18.23 61.00
N ALA A 23 2.01 -16.93 61.36
CA ALA A 23 0.85 -16.07 61.10
C ALA A 23 1.08 -15.03 59.97
N ALA A 24 2.18 -15.13 59.23
CA ALA A 24 2.61 -14.17 58.21
C ALA A 24 2.73 -14.77 56.80
N LEU A 25 2.12 -15.93 56.54
CA LEU A 25 2.31 -16.72 55.30
C LEU A 25 1.00 -17.10 54.58
N LEU A 26 -0.12 -16.40 54.88
CA LEU A 26 -1.44 -16.68 54.29
C LEU A 26 -2.11 -15.48 53.58
N CYS A 27 -1.44 -14.32 53.54
CA CYS A 27 -1.92 -13.14 52.78
C CYS A 27 -1.04 -12.80 51.56
N ALA A 28 0.00 -13.58 51.28
CA ALA A 28 0.95 -13.37 50.17
C ALA A 28 0.70 -14.31 48.96
N GLY A 29 -0.49 -14.91 48.88
CA GLY A 29 -0.84 -15.98 47.91
C GLY A 29 -1.94 -15.62 46.90
N LEU A 30 -2.27 -14.34 46.71
CA LEU A 30 -3.33 -13.88 45.79
C LEU A 30 -2.84 -12.81 44.81
N LEU A 31 -1.83 -13.17 44.00
CA LEU A 31 -1.42 -12.39 42.84
C LEU A 31 -1.01 -13.33 41.69
N SER A 32 -1.15 -12.87 40.44
CA SER A 32 -0.72 -13.55 39.20
C SER A 32 -1.58 -14.66 38.57
N LEU A 33 -2.91 -14.68 38.80
CA LEU A 33 -3.86 -15.18 37.79
C LEU A 33 -4.91 -14.12 37.42
N ALA A 34 -4.46 -13.10 36.68
CA ALA A 34 -5.37 -12.23 35.94
C ALA A 34 -5.96 -13.02 34.74
N PRO A 35 -7.29 -13.06 34.55
CA PRO A 35 -7.90 -13.89 33.53
C PRO A 35 -7.52 -13.40 32.12
N ALA A 36 -7.03 -14.31 31.27
CA ALA A 36 -6.67 -14.00 29.89
C ALA A 36 -7.85 -13.50 29.04
N ALA A 37 -9.09 -13.79 29.47
CA ALA A 37 -10.32 -13.31 28.85
C ALA A 37 -10.41 -11.77 28.77
N ALA A 38 -9.95 -11.04 29.81
CA ALA A 38 -10.00 -9.57 29.91
C ALA A 38 -9.10 -8.82 28.90
N ARG A 39 -8.57 -9.51 27.88
CA ARG A 39 -7.79 -8.98 26.76
C ARG A 39 -8.50 -9.11 25.41
N ALA A 40 -9.71 -9.68 25.37
CA ALA A 40 -10.56 -9.67 24.17
C ALA A 40 -11.35 -8.35 24.07
N ASP A 41 -11.86 -7.87 25.19
CA ASP A 41 -12.86 -6.79 25.27
C ASP A 41 -12.35 -5.42 24.76
N THR A 42 -11.04 -5.18 24.82
CA THR A 42 -10.46 -3.83 24.70
C THR A 42 -10.52 -3.23 23.29
N LEU A 43 -10.54 -4.05 22.22
CA LEU A 43 -10.68 -3.54 20.85
C LEU A 43 -12.15 -3.30 20.46
N GLU A 44 -13.07 -4.09 21.00
CA GLU A 44 -14.51 -3.85 20.85
C GLU A 44 -14.94 -2.62 21.66
N GLU A 45 -14.37 -2.43 22.84
CA GLU A 45 -14.50 -1.21 23.63
C GLU A 45 -13.98 0.02 22.87
N ALA A 46 -12.79 -0.05 22.25
CA ALA A 46 -12.27 1.03 21.42
C ALA A 46 -13.20 1.38 20.25
N ASN A 47 -13.74 0.38 19.56
CA ASN A 47 -14.73 0.55 18.49
C ASN A 47 -16.02 1.22 19.00
N ARG A 48 -16.51 0.83 20.18
CA ARG A 48 -17.67 1.43 20.85
C ARG A 48 -17.42 2.91 21.21
N LEU A 49 -16.27 3.22 21.80
CA LEU A 49 -15.87 4.57 22.17
C LEU A 49 -15.71 5.48 20.93
N MET A 50 -15.11 4.97 19.85
CA MET A 50 -15.00 5.68 18.57
C MET A 50 -16.39 6.03 18.00
N LYS A 51 -17.32 5.07 17.99
CA LYS A 51 -18.73 5.29 17.56
C LYS A 51 -19.51 6.25 18.45
N GLN A 52 -19.06 6.49 19.67
CA GLN A 52 -19.61 7.48 20.60
C GLN A 52 -18.93 8.86 20.49
N GLY A 53 -18.01 9.05 19.53
CA GLY A 53 -17.21 10.27 19.40
C GLY A 53 -16.14 10.44 20.50
N GLN A 54 -15.95 9.44 21.37
CA GLN A 54 -14.97 9.46 22.46
C GLN A 54 -13.59 9.04 21.93
N LEU A 55 -13.07 9.81 20.96
CA LEU A 55 -11.87 9.48 20.19
C LEU A 55 -10.62 9.33 21.07
N GLY A 56 -10.46 10.16 22.10
CA GLY A 56 -9.33 10.07 23.06
C GLY A 56 -9.28 8.71 23.78
N PRO A 57 -10.31 8.36 24.57
CA PRO A 57 -10.44 7.03 25.17
C PRO A 57 -10.37 5.88 24.16
N ALA A 58 -10.93 6.03 22.96
CA ALA A 58 -10.81 5.02 21.90
C ALA A 58 -9.36 4.80 21.46
N LEU A 59 -8.57 5.87 21.33
CA LEU A 59 -7.15 5.80 20.99
C LEU A 59 -6.35 5.12 22.10
N GLU A 60 -6.59 5.48 23.36
CA GLU A 60 -5.93 4.87 24.53
C GLU A 60 -6.19 3.36 24.59
N LYS A 61 -7.45 2.92 24.43
CA LYS A 61 -7.81 1.50 24.39
C LYS A 61 -7.20 0.77 23.19
N THR A 62 -7.09 1.44 22.05
CA THR A 62 -6.42 0.88 20.87
C THR A 62 -4.90 0.74 21.09
N ASP A 63 -4.26 1.72 21.73
CA ASP A 63 -2.83 1.66 22.05
C ASP A 63 -2.51 0.64 23.16
N GLN A 64 -3.43 0.37 24.09
CA GLN A 64 -3.32 -0.76 25.02
C GLN A 64 -3.31 -2.12 24.28
N VAL A 65 -4.12 -2.29 23.23
CA VAL A 65 -4.07 -3.47 22.36
C VAL A 65 -2.74 -3.56 21.61
N LEU A 66 -2.28 -2.44 21.04
CA LEU A 66 -1.03 -2.39 20.27
C LEU A 66 0.22 -2.57 21.14
N ALA A 67 0.20 -2.18 22.41
CA ALA A 67 1.28 -2.47 23.35
C ALA A 67 1.45 -3.98 23.61
N ALA A 68 0.34 -4.73 23.66
CA ALA A 68 0.37 -6.19 23.80
C ALA A 68 0.58 -6.92 22.46
N LYS A 69 0.11 -6.35 21.35
CA LYS A 69 0.20 -6.91 19.98
C LYS A 69 0.62 -5.84 18.95
N PRO A 70 1.92 -5.48 18.85
CA PRO A 70 2.38 -4.38 17.97
C PRO A 70 2.15 -4.58 16.46
N LYS A 71 1.75 -5.79 16.04
CA LYS A 71 1.40 -6.15 14.67
C LYS A 71 -0.09 -6.43 14.44
N ASP A 72 -0.97 -6.20 15.41
CA ASP A 72 -2.41 -6.43 15.23
C ASP A 72 -2.99 -5.49 14.14
N ALA A 73 -3.31 -6.06 12.98
CA ALA A 73 -3.74 -5.30 11.81
C ALA A 73 -5.06 -4.55 12.04
N GLN A 74 -5.98 -5.16 12.80
CA GLN A 74 -7.28 -4.57 13.10
C GLN A 74 -7.14 -3.40 14.09
N ALA A 75 -6.30 -3.54 15.11
CA ALA A 75 -5.99 -2.43 16.03
C ALA A 75 -5.22 -1.30 15.35
N ARG A 76 -4.28 -1.61 14.44
CA ARG A 76 -3.60 -0.60 13.60
C ARG A 76 -4.59 0.15 12.71
N PHE A 77 -5.51 -0.56 12.07
CA PHE A 77 -6.56 0.04 11.24
C PHE A 77 -7.47 0.96 12.07
N MET A 78 -7.93 0.48 13.24
CA MET A 78 -8.70 1.26 14.21
C MET A 78 -7.98 2.55 14.62
N LYS A 79 -6.68 2.47 14.93
CA LYS A 79 -5.86 3.66 15.26
C LYS A 79 -5.79 4.65 14.08
N GLY A 80 -5.64 4.16 12.86
CA GLY A 80 -5.66 5.00 11.65
C GLY A 80 -7.00 5.73 11.45
N LEU A 81 -8.12 5.05 11.71
CA LEU A 81 -9.45 5.68 11.66
C LEU A 81 -9.62 6.74 12.75
N ILE A 82 -9.32 6.40 14.00
CA ILE A 82 -9.44 7.35 15.14
C ILE A 82 -8.56 8.59 14.92
N LEU A 83 -7.35 8.43 14.38
CA LEU A 83 -6.48 9.57 14.02
C LEU A 83 -7.05 10.40 12.86
N THR A 84 -7.76 9.80 11.92
CA THR A 84 -8.48 10.53 10.85
C THR A 84 -9.60 11.39 11.43
N GLU A 85 -10.46 10.82 12.29
CA GLU A 85 -11.55 11.56 12.95
C GLU A 85 -11.03 12.68 13.88
N MET A 86 -9.86 12.47 14.52
CA MET A 86 -9.14 13.51 15.26
C MET A 86 -8.53 14.62 14.38
N ASN A 87 -8.69 14.58 13.05
CA ASN A 87 -8.02 15.43 12.07
C ASN A 87 -6.47 15.33 12.10
N ARG A 88 -5.91 14.29 12.72
CA ARG A 88 -4.46 14.02 12.84
C ARG A 88 -3.93 13.31 11.59
N HIS A 89 -4.25 13.86 10.42
CA HIS A 89 -4.10 13.22 9.11
C HIS A 89 -2.68 12.70 8.82
N ASN A 90 -1.63 13.40 9.26
CA ASN A 90 -0.24 12.98 9.05
C ASN A 90 0.12 11.70 9.85
N GLU A 91 -0.43 11.55 11.05
CA GLU A 91 -0.25 10.35 11.87
C GLU A 91 -1.10 9.19 11.34
N ALA A 92 -2.33 9.47 10.89
CA ALA A 92 -3.17 8.49 10.21
C ALA A 92 -2.49 7.94 8.94
N ILE A 93 -1.91 8.81 8.10
CA ILE A 93 -1.11 8.42 6.93
C ILE A 93 0.07 7.54 7.35
N ALA A 94 0.81 7.91 8.41
CA ALA A 94 1.94 7.11 8.88
C ALA A 94 1.49 5.69 9.32
N VAL A 95 0.39 5.58 10.07
CA VAL A 95 -0.18 4.31 10.53
C VAL A 95 -0.68 3.46 9.35
N PHE A 96 -1.48 4.00 8.44
CA PHE A 96 -1.95 3.26 7.27
C PHE A 96 -0.82 2.91 6.28
N THR A 97 0.22 3.75 6.16
CA THR A 97 1.41 3.41 5.36
C THR A 97 2.12 2.20 5.97
N LYS A 98 2.33 2.15 7.29
CA LYS A 98 2.93 0.97 7.94
C LYS A 98 2.02 -0.26 7.94
N LEU A 99 0.70 -0.07 7.91
CA LEU A 99 -0.25 -1.16 7.72
C LEU A 99 -0.14 -1.75 6.30
N THR A 100 -0.06 -0.93 5.25
CA THR A 100 0.12 -1.40 3.86
C THR A 100 1.53 -1.92 3.55
N GLU A 101 2.55 -1.57 4.34
CA GLU A 101 3.90 -2.18 4.27
C GLU A 101 3.95 -3.59 4.89
N ASP A 102 3.34 -3.81 6.06
CA ASP A 102 3.32 -5.12 6.73
C ASP A 102 2.21 -6.06 6.17
N TYR A 103 1.11 -5.51 5.65
CA TYR A 103 -0.11 -6.22 5.18
C TYR A 103 -0.57 -5.70 3.80
N PRO A 104 0.19 -5.95 2.72
CA PRO A 104 -0.04 -5.40 1.38
C PRO A 104 -1.25 -6.00 0.62
N GLU A 105 -1.93 -6.97 1.21
CA GLU A 105 -3.17 -7.60 0.71
C GLU A 105 -4.45 -6.86 1.12
N LEU A 106 -4.42 -6.06 2.19
CA LEU A 106 -5.62 -5.41 2.73
C LEU A 106 -6.01 -4.17 1.90
N PRO A 107 -7.24 -4.08 1.36
CA PRO A 107 -7.64 -2.99 0.46
C PRO A 107 -8.09 -1.72 1.20
N GLU A 108 -8.65 -1.83 2.41
CA GLU A 108 -9.20 -0.70 3.16
C GLU A 108 -8.13 0.30 3.62
N PRO A 109 -6.93 -0.11 4.07
CA PRO A 109 -5.85 0.82 4.40
C PRO A 109 -5.40 1.66 3.20
N TYR A 110 -5.37 1.08 1.99
CA TYR A 110 -5.09 1.81 0.75
C TYR A 110 -6.21 2.82 0.41
N ASN A 111 -7.48 2.43 0.56
CA ASN A 111 -8.61 3.33 0.35
C ASN A 111 -8.59 4.53 1.34
N ASN A 112 -8.24 4.28 2.61
CA ASN A 112 -8.11 5.35 3.61
C ASN A 112 -6.93 6.29 3.33
N LEU A 113 -5.77 5.75 2.91
CA LEU A 113 -4.65 6.58 2.42
C LEU A 113 -5.07 7.48 1.26
N ALA A 114 -5.92 6.99 0.36
CA ALA A 114 -6.37 7.76 -0.79
C ALA A 114 -7.22 8.97 -0.38
N VAL A 115 -8.18 8.81 0.52
CA VAL A 115 -8.99 9.91 1.07
C VAL A 115 -8.09 10.95 1.75
N LEU A 116 -7.16 10.51 2.59
CA LEU A 116 -6.22 11.39 3.30
C LEU A 116 -5.28 12.15 2.33
N TYR A 117 -4.81 11.52 1.25
CA TYR A 117 -4.05 12.20 0.20
C TYR A 117 -4.92 13.16 -0.63
N ALA A 118 -6.18 12.83 -0.89
CA ALA A 118 -7.11 13.65 -1.65
C ALA A 118 -7.47 14.95 -0.93
N GLN A 119 -7.70 14.88 0.39
CA GLN A 119 -7.88 16.05 1.26
C GLN A 119 -6.68 17.01 1.16
N GLN A 120 -5.45 16.47 1.07
CA GLN A 120 -4.22 17.23 0.89
C GLN A 120 -3.90 17.60 -0.57
N ARG A 121 -4.86 17.43 -1.51
CA ARG A 121 -4.69 17.63 -2.97
C ARG A 121 -3.58 16.81 -3.62
N GLN A 122 -3.09 15.75 -2.98
CA GLN A 122 -2.04 14.86 -3.48
C GLN A 122 -2.64 13.76 -4.38
N PHE A 123 -3.42 14.16 -5.39
CA PHE A 123 -4.30 13.27 -6.14
C PHE A 123 -3.59 12.10 -6.83
N GLU A 124 -2.37 12.27 -7.33
CA GLU A 124 -1.56 11.16 -7.88
C GLU A 124 -1.25 10.07 -6.84
N LYS A 125 -1.01 10.44 -5.57
CA LYS A 125 -0.83 9.45 -4.49
C LYS A 125 -2.16 8.76 -4.14
N ALA A 126 -3.27 9.50 -4.19
CA ALA A 126 -4.59 8.95 -3.96
C ALA A 126 -4.98 7.94 -5.04
N LYS A 127 -4.78 8.28 -6.32
CA LYS A 127 -4.95 7.40 -7.48
C LYS A 127 -4.12 6.11 -7.31
N ASN A 128 -2.82 6.24 -7.06
CA ASN A 128 -1.91 5.10 -6.89
C ASN A 128 -2.32 4.18 -5.71
N ALA A 129 -2.90 4.75 -4.63
CA ALA A 129 -3.42 3.96 -3.51
C ALA A 129 -4.70 3.21 -3.89
N LEU A 130 -5.66 3.84 -4.58
CA LEU A 130 -6.89 3.19 -5.04
C LEU A 130 -6.60 2.11 -6.08
N GLU A 131 -5.65 2.33 -6.99
CA GLU A 131 -5.13 1.32 -7.91
C GLU A 131 -4.57 0.10 -7.15
N MET A 132 -3.93 0.29 -5.99
CA MET A 132 -3.46 -0.81 -5.14
C MET A 132 -4.60 -1.52 -4.39
N ALA A 133 -5.63 -0.80 -3.94
CA ALA A 133 -6.84 -1.39 -3.36
C ALA A 133 -7.58 -2.26 -4.40
N ILE A 134 -7.78 -1.75 -5.61
CA ILE A 134 -8.42 -2.47 -6.72
C ILE A 134 -7.57 -3.66 -7.18
N ARG A 135 -6.23 -3.52 -7.23
CA ARG A 135 -5.31 -4.61 -7.62
C ARG A 135 -5.31 -5.78 -6.63
N THR A 136 -5.61 -5.55 -5.34
CA THR A 136 -5.79 -6.64 -4.37
C THR A 136 -7.23 -7.18 -4.39
N HIS A 137 -8.23 -6.29 -4.50
CA HIS A 137 -9.64 -6.61 -4.46
C HIS A 137 -10.40 -5.95 -5.63
N PRO A 138 -10.43 -6.56 -6.82
CA PRO A 138 -11.02 -5.96 -8.03
C PRO A 138 -12.51 -5.61 -7.91
N SER A 139 -13.24 -6.26 -7.02
CA SER A 139 -14.66 -6.02 -6.75
C SER A 139 -14.93 -4.95 -5.68
N TYR A 140 -13.92 -4.23 -5.19
CA TYR A 140 -14.09 -3.22 -4.15
C TYR A 140 -14.68 -1.92 -4.71
N ALA A 141 -16.01 -1.88 -4.83
CA ALA A 141 -16.76 -0.81 -5.49
C ALA A 141 -16.39 0.60 -5.00
N THR A 142 -16.26 0.81 -3.69
CA THR A 142 -15.88 2.10 -3.09
C THR A 142 -14.51 2.60 -3.56
N ALA A 143 -13.57 1.70 -3.88
CA ALA A 143 -12.28 2.12 -4.42
C ALA A 143 -12.37 2.57 -5.89
N HIS A 144 -13.26 1.99 -6.69
CA HIS A 144 -13.55 2.46 -8.06
C HIS A 144 -14.31 3.80 -8.06
N GLU A 145 -15.29 3.95 -7.17
CA GLU A 145 -16.04 5.19 -6.93
C GLU A 145 -15.10 6.33 -6.56
N ASN A 146 -14.29 6.14 -5.52
CA ASN A 146 -13.25 7.09 -5.12
C ASN A 146 -12.25 7.37 -6.25
N LEU A 147 -11.91 6.38 -7.10
CA LEU A 147 -10.97 6.58 -8.20
C LEU A 147 -11.56 7.47 -9.31
N GLY A 148 -12.85 7.34 -9.59
CA GLY A 148 -13.59 8.29 -10.43
C GLY A 148 -13.56 9.72 -9.89
N ASP A 149 -13.76 9.86 -8.57
CA ASP A 149 -13.70 11.13 -7.84
C ASP A 149 -12.30 11.78 -7.94
N ILE A 150 -11.23 10.97 -7.87
CA ILE A 150 -9.85 11.43 -8.08
C ILE A 150 -9.62 11.88 -9.53
N TYR A 151 -10.09 11.11 -10.53
CA TYR A 151 -9.96 11.53 -11.94
C TYR A 151 -10.72 12.82 -12.24
N ALA A 152 -11.91 13.02 -11.68
CA ALA A 152 -12.67 14.27 -11.80
C ALA A 152 -11.89 15.46 -11.20
N ARG A 153 -11.29 15.29 -10.01
CA ARG A 153 -10.47 16.32 -9.35
C ARG A 153 -9.18 16.64 -10.13
N MET A 154 -8.53 15.63 -10.74
CA MET A 154 -7.36 15.81 -11.60
C MET A 154 -7.71 16.52 -12.92
N ALA A 155 -8.84 16.17 -13.54
CA ALA A 155 -9.36 16.86 -14.73
C ALA A 155 -9.71 18.34 -14.41
N SER A 156 -10.30 18.60 -13.25
CA SER A 156 -10.57 19.96 -12.75
C SER A 156 -9.28 20.81 -12.70
N GLN A 157 -8.20 20.29 -12.10
CA GLN A 157 -6.89 20.96 -12.09
C GLN A 157 -6.31 21.21 -13.49
N ALA A 158 -6.51 20.28 -14.43
CA ALA A 158 -6.05 20.45 -15.81
C ALA A 158 -6.79 21.57 -16.54
N TYR A 159 -8.12 21.69 -16.34
CA TYR A 159 -8.90 22.79 -16.91
C TYR A 159 -8.64 24.13 -16.20
N ASP A 160 -8.49 24.16 -14.87
CA ASP A 160 -8.05 25.35 -14.13
C ASP A 160 -6.70 25.86 -14.70
N LYS A 161 -5.73 24.96 -14.96
CA LYS A 161 -4.43 25.31 -15.56
C LYS A 161 -4.54 25.75 -17.03
N ALA A 162 -5.45 25.17 -17.81
CA ALA A 162 -5.71 25.64 -19.18
C ALA A 162 -6.25 27.09 -19.17
N LEU A 163 -7.17 27.41 -18.25
CA LEU A 163 -7.76 28.75 -18.11
C LEU A 163 -6.81 29.80 -17.53
N GLN A 164 -5.71 29.39 -16.88
CA GLN A 164 -4.60 30.27 -16.51
C GLN A 164 -3.72 30.69 -17.71
N ILE A 165 -3.79 29.95 -18.82
CA ILE A 165 -3.00 30.20 -20.04
C ILE A 165 -3.89 30.89 -21.11
N ASP A 166 -5.10 30.37 -21.30
CA ASP A 166 -6.14 30.91 -22.18
C ASP A 166 -7.45 31.00 -21.40
N SER A 167 -7.71 32.15 -20.80
CA SER A 167 -8.95 32.42 -20.06
C SER A 167 -10.19 32.46 -20.96
N SER A 168 -10.03 32.60 -22.28
CA SER A 168 -11.13 32.62 -23.26
C SER A 168 -11.59 31.22 -23.69
N ASN A 169 -10.95 30.15 -23.19
CA ASN A 169 -11.21 28.78 -23.58
C ASN A 169 -12.58 28.26 -23.12
N ALA A 170 -13.65 28.61 -23.84
CA ALA A 170 -15.03 28.22 -23.52
C ALA A 170 -15.18 26.69 -23.33
N SER A 171 -14.44 25.87 -24.08
CA SER A 171 -14.48 24.40 -23.92
C SER A 171 -13.98 23.94 -22.56
N ALA A 172 -12.87 24.51 -22.07
CA ALA A 172 -12.37 24.24 -20.72
C ALA A 172 -13.31 24.80 -19.65
N GLN A 173 -13.87 26.00 -19.83
CA GLN A 173 -14.87 26.58 -18.92
C GLN A 173 -16.09 25.65 -18.75
N SER A 174 -16.71 25.19 -19.84
CA SER A 174 -17.89 24.30 -19.77
C SER A 174 -17.58 22.95 -19.13
N LYS A 175 -16.45 22.31 -19.48
CA LYS A 175 -16.05 21.01 -18.92
C LYS A 175 -15.76 21.10 -17.41
N LEU A 176 -15.11 22.20 -17.00
CA LEU A 176 -14.84 22.51 -15.60
C LEU A 176 -16.13 22.78 -14.81
N ALA A 177 -17.12 23.46 -15.41
CA ALA A 177 -18.43 23.65 -14.81
C ALA A 177 -19.18 22.32 -14.61
N MET A 178 -19.20 21.45 -15.63
CA MET A 178 -19.80 20.10 -15.53
C MET A 178 -19.15 19.24 -14.43
N ILE A 179 -17.82 19.31 -14.31
CA ILE A 179 -17.10 18.61 -13.22
C ILE A 179 -17.48 19.21 -11.86
N ARG A 180 -17.54 20.54 -11.72
CA ARG A 180 -17.93 21.18 -10.46
C ARG A 180 -19.36 20.84 -10.04
N ASP A 181 -20.29 20.73 -11.00
CA ASP A 181 -21.66 20.28 -10.77
C ASP A 181 -21.70 18.83 -10.26
N LEU A 182 -21.08 17.88 -10.99
CA LEU A 182 -20.95 16.47 -10.60
C LEU A 182 -20.40 16.31 -9.17
N MET A 183 -19.29 17.00 -8.86
CA MET A 183 -18.67 16.97 -7.54
C MET A 183 -19.55 17.61 -6.45
N SER A 184 -20.45 18.52 -6.80
CA SER A 184 -21.38 19.15 -5.84
C SER A 184 -22.58 18.24 -5.52
N VAL A 185 -23.04 17.44 -6.48
CA VAL A 185 -24.07 16.41 -6.27
C VAL A 185 -23.52 15.31 -5.36
N ALA A 186 -22.29 14.86 -5.61
CA ALA A 186 -21.58 13.90 -4.74
C ALA A 186 -21.32 14.43 -3.32
N ALA A 187 -21.21 15.75 -3.13
CA ALA A 187 -20.97 16.37 -1.83
C ALA A 187 -22.22 16.52 -0.93
N ARG A 188 -23.41 16.08 -1.37
CA ARG A 188 -24.59 16.03 -0.49
C ARG A 188 -24.36 14.97 0.60
N PRO A 189 -24.59 15.28 1.89
CA PRO A 189 -24.24 14.37 2.98
C PRO A 189 -25.20 13.16 3.04
N THR A 190 -24.83 12.09 2.33
CA THR A 190 -25.34 10.74 2.57
C THR A 190 -24.81 10.26 3.92
N ALA A 191 -25.52 10.63 4.99
CA ALA A 191 -25.21 10.26 6.37
C ALA A 191 -25.41 8.74 6.64
N LEU A 192 -24.57 7.92 6.02
CA LEU A 192 -24.56 6.45 6.16
C LEU A 192 -23.22 5.78 5.75
N ALA A 193 -22.11 6.54 5.73
CA ALA A 193 -20.73 6.03 5.57
C ALA A 193 -20.23 5.16 6.77
N SER A 194 -21.16 4.57 7.52
CA SER A 194 -20.94 3.67 8.65
C SER A 194 -21.59 2.29 8.43
N ARG A 195 -22.04 1.97 7.20
CA ARG A 195 -22.34 0.60 6.80
C ARG A 195 -21.05 -0.19 6.58
N SER A 196 -20.48 -0.63 7.70
CA SER A 196 -19.60 -1.78 7.73
C SER A 196 -20.31 -2.96 7.04
N THR A 197 -19.88 -3.29 5.83
CA THR A 197 -20.06 -4.64 5.31
C THR A 197 -19.28 -5.56 6.24
N SER A 198 -19.97 -6.50 6.88
CA SER A 198 -19.34 -7.47 7.78
C SER A 198 -18.57 -8.52 6.97
N GLY A 199 -17.51 -8.07 6.30
CA GLY A 199 -16.45 -8.90 5.75
C GLY A 199 -15.71 -9.53 6.92
N LYS A 200 -16.29 -10.61 7.45
CA LYS A 200 -15.72 -11.43 8.53
C LYS A 200 -14.26 -11.71 8.21
N VAL A 201 -13.36 -11.09 8.97
CA VAL A 201 -11.91 -11.27 8.82
C VAL A 201 -11.61 -12.76 8.95
N GLN A 202 -11.35 -13.42 7.83
CA GLN A 202 -10.99 -14.82 7.82
C GLN A 202 -9.54 -14.90 8.32
N THR A 203 -9.35 -15.42 9.53
CA THR A 203 -8.02 -15.71 10.04
C THR A 203 -7.32 -16.67 9.08
N PRO A 204 -6.09 -16.37 8.63
CA PRO A 204 -5.36 -17.28 7.75
C PRO A 204 -5.16 -18.62 8.49
N PRO A 205 -5.54 -19.76 7.90
CA PRO A 205 -5.37 -21.04 8.56
C PRO A 205 -3.89 -21.38 8.70
N THR A 206 -3.48 -21.73 9.92
CA THR A 206 -2.17 -22.30 10.22
C THR A 206 -1.91 -23.52 9.32
N PRO A 207 -0.70 -23.69 8.74
CA PRO A 207 -0.45 -24.76 7.77
C PRO A 207 -0.61 -26.15 8.38
N VAL A 208 -1.59 -26.90 7.89
CA VAL A 208 -1.76 -28.34 8.16
C VAL A 208 -0.88 -29.13 7.18
N ALA A 209 -0.42 -30.31 7.62
CA ALA A 209 0.59 -31.10 6.94
C ALA A 209 0.16 -31.68 5.57
N LYS A 210 1.14 -32.23 4.85
CA LYS A 210 0.96 -32.96 3.58
C LYS A 210 -0.18 -33.98 3.66
N ALA A 211 -1.09 -33.92 2.71
CA ALA A 211 -1.89 -35.07 2.28
C ALA A 211 -1.28 -35.66 1.00
N GLU A 212 -1.48 -36.96 0.80
CA GLU A 212 -0.82 -37.77 -0.22
C GLU A 212 -1.61 -37.78 -1.53
N VAL A 213 -0.93 -37.89 -2.68
CA VAL A 213 -1.57 -37.92 -4.01
C VAL A 213 -1.17 -39.20 -4.74
N ALA A 214 -2.13 -40.10 -4.89
CA ALA A 214 -2.08 -41.29 -5.74
C ALA A 214 -3.11 -41.15 -6.89
N PRO A 215 -2.94 -41.82 -8.03
CA PRO A 215 -3.36 -41.26 -9.32
C PRO A 215 -4.77 -41.64 -9.78
N VAL A 216 -5.34 -40.79 -10.65
CA VAL A 216 -6.49 -41.10 -11.51
C VAL A 216 -6.02 -41.07 -12.98
N ALA A 217 -6.62 -41.92 -13.82
CA ALA A 217 -6.02 -42.39 -15.07
C ALA A 217 -6.07 -41.42 -16.26
N LYS A 218 -5.27 -41.74 -17.29
CA LYS A 218 -5.35 -41.16 -18.63
C LYS A 218 -6.73 -41.41 -19.27
N SER A 219 -7.12 -40.51 -20.16
CA SER A 219 -8.03 -40.81 -21.28
C SER A 219 -7.45 -40.14 -22.54
N GLU A 220 -7.49 -40.85 -23.66
CA GLU A 220 -6.69 -40.57 -24.86
C GLU A 220 -7.59 -40.33 -26.09
N PRO A 221 -7.39 -39.26 -26.89
CA PRO A 221 -8.18 -38.99 -28.08
C PRO A 221 -7.40 -39.14 -29.40
N ALA A 222 -7.76 -40.11 -30.24
CA ALA A 222 -7.32 -40.24 -31.65
C ALA A 222 -8.20 -41.23 -32.43
N PRO A 223 -8.15 -41.27 -33.79
CA PRO A 223 -7.60 -40.30 -34.76
C PRO A 223 -8.78 -39.50 -35.39
N VAL A 224 -8.89 -38.99 -36.64
CA VAL A 224 -8.16 -38.93 -37.94
C VAL A 224 -8.61 -37.61 -38.63
N ALA A 225 -8.08 -37.08 -39.76
CA ALA A 225 -7.00 -37.48 -40.68
C ALA A 225 -6.25 -36.23 -41.23
N LYS A 226 -6.61 -35.71 -42.43
CA LYS A 226 -5.97 -34.55 -43.11
C LYS A 226 -6.88 -33.93 -44.18
N SER A 227 -6.73 -32.63 -44.43
CA SER A 227 -6.64 -32.03 -45.78
C SER A 227 -5.79 -30.75 -45.71
N GLU A 228 -5.13 -30.38 -46.81
CA GLU A 228 -3.93 -29.51 -46.80
C GLU A 228 -4.18 -28.13 -47.44
N PRO A 229 -3.47 -27.04 -47.05
CA PRO A 229 -3.74 -25.68 -47.55
C PRO A 229 -3.19 -25.40 -48.95
N ALA A 230 -3.68 -24.33 -49.59
CA ALA A 230 -3.10 -23.75 -50.81
C ALA A 230 -2.82 -22.25 -50.62
N GLU A 231 -1.66 -21.79 -51.09
CA GLU A 231 -1.23 -20.39 -51.05
C GLU A 231 -1.91 -19.51 -52.11
N PRO A 232 -1.75 -18.17 -52.00
CA PRO A 232 -1.22 -17.42 -53.13
C PRO A 232 0.22 -16.88 -52.89
N LYS A 233 0.98 -16.80 -53.99
CA LYS A 233 2.43 -16.54 -54.09
C LYS A 233 2.99 -15.31 -53.35
N PRO A 234 4.31 -15.31 -53.04
CA PRO A 234 4.99 -14.20 -52.38
C PRO A 234 5.31 -13.00 -53.30
N ALA A 235 5.29 -11.81 -52.70
CA ALA A 235 6.00 -10.62 -53.15
C ALA A 235 7.30 -10.44 -52.31
N PRO A 236 8.34 -9.75 -52.80
CA PRO A 236 9.71 -9.97 -52.32
C PRO A 236 9.99 -9.44 -50.91
N ALA A 237 10.94 -10.10 -50.24
CA ALA A 237 11.45 -9.70 -48.94
C ALA A 237 12.18 -8.36 -49.01
N VAL A 238 11.64 -7.34 -48.33
CA VAL A 238 12.35 -6.09 -48.03
C VAL A 238 13.14 -6.31 -46.73
N GLU A 239 14.44 -6.03 -46.74
CA GLU A 239 15.35 -6.33 -45.63
C GLU A 239 15.06 -5.48 -44.38
N THR A 240 14.34 -6.03 -43.40
CA THR A 240 14.00 -5.33 -42.13
C THR A 240 15.16 -5.22 -41.12
N LYS A 241 16.40 -5.40 -41.59
CA LYS A 241 17.65 -5.31 -40.81
C LYS A 241 17.78 -4.03 -39.97
N PRO A 242 17.43 -2.82 -40.47
CA PRO A 242 17.54 -1.59 -39.67
C PRO A 242 16.58 -1.54 -38.47
N ALA A 243 15.36 -2.05 -38.62
CA ALA A 243 14.34 -2.02 -37.56
C ALA A 243 14.66 -2.99 -36.42
N ALA A 244 15.30 -4.13 -36.72
CA ALA A 244 15.81 -5.06 -35.71
C ALA A 244 16.94 -4.44 -34.88
N ALA A 245 17.92 -3.79 -35.54
CA ALA A 245 19.02 -3.11 -34.86
C ALA A 245 18.54 -1.99 -33.92
N GLY A 246 17.62 -1.14 -34.40
CA GLY A 246 17.05 -0.06 -33.59
C GLY A 246 16.37 -0.56 -32.30
N LYS A 247 15.70 -1.71 -32.33
CA LYS A 247 15.12 -2.33 -31.12
C LYS A 247 16.18 -2.83 -30.15
N GLN A 248 17.24 -3.46 -30.66
CA GLN A 248 18.36 -3.94 -29.84
C GLN A 248 19.09 -2.80 -29.14
N ASP A 249 19.32 -1.67 -29.83
CA ASP A 249 19.94 -0.47 -29.24
C ASP A 249 19.09 0.13 -28.11
N VAL A 250 17.75 0.16 -28.26
CA VAL A 250 16.81 0.62 -27.22
C VAL A 250 16.82 -0.33 -26.02
N GLU A 251 16.72 -1.65 -26.24
CA GLU A 251 16.83 -2.64 -25.17
C GLU A 251 18.16 -2.52 -24.41
N LYS A 252 19.28 -2.37 -25.14
CA LYS A 252 20.59 -2.18 -24.53
C LYS A 252 20.61 -0.92 -23.68
N THR A 253 20.07 0.20 -24.17
CA THR A 253 20.02 1.47 -23.44
C THR A 253 19.21 1.34 -22.14
N ILE A 254 18.09 0.61 -22.15
CA ILE A 254 17.28 0.35 -20.95
C ILE A 254 18.05 -0.52 -19.93
N ARG A 255 18.79 -1.53 -20.41
CA ARG A 255 19.65 -2.39 -19.56
C ARG A 255 20.84 -1.61 -18.98
N ASP A 256 21.49 -0.77 -19.79
CA ASP A 256 22.60 0.10 -19.36
C ASP A 256 22.15 1.12 -18.29
N TRP A 257 20.96 1.71 -18.44
CA TRP A 257 20.32 2.60 -17.46
C TRP A 257 20.04 1.90 -16.13
N ALA A 258 19.46 0.69 -16.16
CA ALA A 258 19.22 -0.12 -14.97
C ALA A 258 20.53 -0.55 -14.29
N ALA A 259 21.57 -0.87 -15.08
CA ALA A 259 22.90 -1.18 -14.59
C ALA A 259 23.59 0.04 -13.95
N ALA A 260 23.47 1.24 -14.55
CA ALA A 260 23.99 2.48 -13.97
C ALA A 260 23.34 2.79 -12.62
N TRP A 261 22.01 2.69 -12.52
CA TRP A 261 21.29 2.84 -11.25
C TRP A 261 21.73 1.79 -10.21
N SER A 262 21.91 0.53 -10.61
CA SER A 262 22.40 -0.55 -9.72
C SER A 262 23.82 -0.29 -9.21
N ARG A 263 24.73 0.20 -10.07
CA ARG A 263 26.08 0.65 -9.67
C ARG A 263 26.09 1.95 -8.85
N LYS A 264 24.92 2.60 -8.68
CA LYS A 264 24.76 3.94 -8.07
C LYS A 264 25.55 5.03 -8.81
N ASP A 265 25.78 4.80 -10.10
CA ASP A 265 26.46 5.69 -11.04
C ASP A 265 25.49 6.79 -11.48
N VAL A 266 25.33 7.81 -10.63
CA VAL A 266 24.41 8.94 -10.85
C VAL A 266 24.71 9.65 -12.18
N LYS A 267 25.99 9.76 -12.56
CA LYS A 267 26.40 10.43 -13.81
C LYS A 267 25.91 9.67 -15.03
N ALA A 268 26.14 8.36 -15.11
CA ALA A 268 25.64 7.56 -16.23
C ALA A 268 24.10 7.40 -16.20
N TYR A 269 23.50 7.32 -15.02
CA TYR A 269 22.05 7.27 -14.86
C TYR A 269 21.35 8.53 -15.40
N LEU A 270 21.81 9.73 -15.02
CA LEU A 270 21.25 10.99 -15.50
C LEU A 270 21.58 11.22 -16.99
N ALA A 271 22.76 10.80 -17.46
CA ALA A 271 23.17 10.90 -18.87
C ALA A 271 22.43 9.94 -19.84
N ALA A 272 21.47 9.15 -19.34
CA ALA A 272 20.52 8.38 -20.14
C ALA A 272 19.23 9.13 -20.46
N TYR A 273 18.96 10.28 -19.83
CA TYR A 273 17.75 11.08 -20.04
C TYR A 273 17.99 12.21 -21.05
N ASP A 274 17.08 12.37 -22.01
CA ASP A 274 17.17 13.37 -23.07
C ASP A 274 17.11 14.79 -22.51
N ARG A 275 17.60 15.79 -23.24
CA ARG A 275 17.55 17.21 -22.83
C ARG A 275 16.09 17.67 -22.60
N ASP A 276 15.15 17.18 -23.41
CA ASP A 276 13.73 17.52 -23.37
C ASP A 276 12.91 16.58 -22.43
N PHE A 277 13.57 15.98 -21.43
CA PHE A 277 12.96 14.99 -20.54
C PHE A 277 11.76 15.53 -19.74
N GLN A 278 10.62 14.86 -19.88
CA GLN A 278 9.38 15.14 -19.16
C GLN A 278 9.39 14.48 -17.78
N THR A 279 9.54 15.30 -16.74
CA THR A 279 9.63 14.88 -15.33
C THR A 279 8.34 14.23 -14.81
N PRO A 280 8.40 13.15 -13.99
CA PRO A 280 7.22 12.39 -13.54
C PRO A 280 6.40 13.09 -12.43
N GLY A 281 5.75 14.19 -12.79
CA GLY A 281 4.99 15.07 -11.90
C GLY A 281 4.95 16.53 -12.36
N GLY A 282 5.78 16.91 -13.35
CA GLY A 282 5.89 18.29 -13.85
C GLY A 282 6.79 19.19 -13.01
N GLU A 283 7.53 18.63 -12.06
CA GLU A 283 8.58 19.32 -11.31
C GLU A 283 9.73 19.79 -12.20
N ALA A 284 10.45 20.84 -11.79
CA ALA A 284 11.60 21.34 -12.55
C ALA A 284 12.71 20.28 -12.63
N ARG A 285 13.35 20.16 -13.81
CA ARG A 285 14.37 19.13 -14.10
C ARG A 285 15.47 19.07 -13.04
N ASN A 286 16.03 20.21 -12.66
CA ASN A 286 17.09 20.32 -11.65
C ASN A 286 16.65 19.79 -10.26
N ALA A 287 15.40 20.02 -9.86
CA ALA A 287 14.84 19.48 -8.62
C ALA A 287 14.67 17.95 -8.69
N TRP A 288 14.22 17.42 -9.83
CA TRP A 288 14.18 15.97 -10.08
C TRP A 288 15.57 15.34 -10.07
N GLU A 289 16.56 15.94 -10.74
CA GLU A 289 17.95 15.44 -10.77
C GLU A 289 18.58 15.45 -9.36
N ALA A 290 18.31 16.47 -8.55
CA ALA A 290 18.74 16.54 -7.15
C ALA A 290 18.06 15.44 -6.28
N GLU A 291 16.75 15.23 -6.43
CA GLU A 291 16.03 14.15 -5.75
C GLU A 291 16.56 12.77 -6.15
N ARG A 292 16.79 12.54 -7.45
CA ARG A 292 17.34 11.28 -7.97
C ARG A 292 18.74 11.03 -7.44
N THR A 293 19.61 12.04 -7.46
CA THR A 293 20.95 12.00 -6.87
C THR A 293 20.87 11.59 -5.39
N ARG A 294 20.05 12.27 -4.59
CA ARG A 294 19.89 11.98 -3.15
C ARG A 294 19.32 10.58 -2.88
N ARG A 295 18.45 10.06 -3.75
CA ARG A 295 17.87 8.71 -3.61
C ARG A 295 18.82 7.60 -4.05
N ILE A 296 19.68 7.83 -5.03
CA ILE A 296 20.65 6.86 -5.56
C ILE A 296 21.90 6.80 -4.67
N SER A 297 22.39 7.94 -4.18
CA SER A 297 23.57 8.03 -3.30
C SER A 297 23.33 7.61 -1.84
N LYS A 298 22.20 6.95 -1.53
CA LYS A 298 21.97 6.36 -0.19
C LYS A 298 23.03 5.30 0.14
N THR A 299 23.23 5.00 1.42
CA THR A 299 24.23 4.00 1.87
C THR A 299 23.94 2.60 1.33
N GLU A 300 22.69 2.15 1.43
CA GLU A 300 22.22 0.82 0.99
C GLU A 300 22.65 0.47 -0.45
N PRO A 301 22.95 -0.82 -0.75
CA PRO A 301 23.06 -1.30 -2.12
C PRO A 301 21.76 -1.10 -2.90
N ILE A 302 21.87 -0.99 -4.22
CA ILE A 302 20.72 -0.94 -5.14
C ILE A 302 20.87 -2.05 -6.18
N GLN A 303 19.79 -2.76 -6.47
CA GLN A 303 19.69 -3.69 -7.60
C GLN A 303 18.45 -3.33 -8.43
N VAL A 304 18.63 -3.20 -9.74
CA VAL A 304 17.56 -2.90 -10.70
C VAL A 304 17.61 -3.93 -11.83
N GLY A 305 16.69 -4.89 -11.79
CA GLY A 305 16.44 -5.81 -12.90
C GLY A 305 15.42 -5.23 -13.88
N VAL A 306 15.55 -5.59 -15.16
CA VAL A 306 14.56 -5.31 -16.21
C VAL A 306 14.24 -6.58 -16.98
N GLU A 307 12.95 -6.88 -17.12
CA GLU A 307 12.40 -8.11 -17.73
C GLU A 307 11.28 -7.78 -18.71
N ASN A 308 10.99 -8.70 -19.63
CA ASN A 308 9.87 -8.61 -20.58
C ASN A 308 9.84 -7.28 -21.33
N ILE A 309 11.00 -6.84 -21.85
CA ILE A 309 11.12 -5.59 -22.61
C ILE A 309 10.45 -5.77 -23.97
N GLN A 310 9.43 -4.95 -24.23
CA GLN A 310 8.71 -4.87 -25.49
C GLN A 310 8.99 -3.51 -26.12
N VAL A 311 9.54 -3.48 -27.34
CA VAL A 311 9.96 -2.24 -28.02
C VAL A 311 9.27 -2.05 -29.37
N SER A 312 8.68 -0.87 -29.59
CA SER A 312 8.38 -0.32 -30.92
C SER A 312 9.38 0.81 -31.25
N VAL A 313 9.76 0.92 -32.52
CA VAL A 313 10.70 1.94 -33.03
C VAL A 313 10.12 2.51 -34.33
N GLU A 314 10.00 3.83 -34.38
CA GLU A 314 9.37 4.61 -35.45
C GLU A 314 10.32 5.77 -35.77
N GLY A 315 11.26 5.53 -36.69
CA GLY A 315 12.35 6.46 -37.00
C GLY A 315 13.22 6.73 -35.76
N ASP A 316 13.45 8.00 -35.43
CA ASP A 316 14.19 8.44 -34.24
C ASP A 316 13.33 8.54 -32.96
N ARG A 317 12.16 7.89 -32.93
CA ARG A 317 11.35 7.71 -31.71
C ARG A 317 11.18 6.23 -31.40
N ALA A 318 11.16 5.89 -30.12
CA ALA A 318 10.89 4.55 -29.65
C ALA A 318 9.97 4.57 -28.42
N THR A 319 9.18 3.51 -28.27
CA THR A 319 8.40 3.25 -27.06
C THR A 319 8.76 1.88 -26.51
N ALA A 320 8.91 1.78 -25.19
CA ALA A 320 9.25 0.54 -24.52
C ALA A 320 8.38 0.29 -23.29
N LYS A 321 7.74 -0.88 -23.19
CA LYS A 321 7.06 -1.37 -21.97
C LYS A 321 7.86 -2.53 -21.40
N PHE A 322 8.16 -2.51 -20.10
CA PHE A 322 8.96 -3.56 -19.43
C PHE A 322 8.61 -3.68 -17.95
N ARG A 323 8.95 -4.81 -17.32
CA ARG A 323 8.87 -4.98 -15.86
C ARG A 323 10.21 -4.61 -15.22
N GLN A 324 10.18 -3.66 -14.29
CA GLN A 324 11.30 -3.29 -13.43
C GLN A 324 11.18 -4.02 -12.09
N HIS A 325 12.28 -4.62 -11.65
CA HIS A 325 12.45 -5.15 -10.29
C HIS A 325 13.47 -4.31 -9.53
N TYR A 326 13.07 -3.61 -8.49
CA TYR A 326 13.95 -2.81 -7.63
C TYR A 326 14.16 -3.49 -6.29
N ARG A 327 15.41 -3.53 -5.80
CA ARG A 327 15.74 -3.96 -4.44
C ARG A 327 16.77 -3.01 -3.81
N SER A 328 16.58 -2.68 -2.53
CA SER A 328 17.56 -1.93 -1.74
C SER A 328 17.30 -2.15 -0.24
N GLY A 329 18.32 -2.60 0.49
CA GLY A 329 18.15 -3.10 1.86
C GLY A 329 17.03 -4.15 1.96
N LYS A 330 16.06 -3.91 2.83
CA LYS A 330 14.86 -4.77 2.97
C LYS A 330 13.77 -4.51 1.92
N LEU A 331 13.79 -3.37 1.24
CA LEU A 331 12.76 -2.99 0.26
C LEU A 331 12.93 -3.78 -1.03
N LYS A 332 11.85 -4.40 -1.51
CA LYS A 332 11.75 -5.08 -2.81
C LYS A 332 10.45 -4.65 -3.46
N THR A 333 10.50 -4.15 -4.69
CA THR A 333 9.31 -3.76 -5.46
C THR A 333 9.42 -4.22 -6.91
N SER A 334 8.27 -4.51 -7.52
CA SER A 334 8.14 -4.79 -8.96
C SER A 334 7.11 -3.80 -9.53
N ALA A 335 7.45 -3.12 -10.62
CA ALA A 335 6.57 -2.18 -11.28
C ALA A 335 6.71 -2.30 -12.80
N THR A 336 5.60 -2.24 -13.53
CA THR A 336 5.66 -2.11 -14.99
C THR A 336 5.99 -0.66 -15.33
N LYS A 337 6.91 -0.46 -16.28
CA LYS A 337 7.38 0.84 -16.76
C LYS A 337 6.99 1.01 -18.22
N ALA A 338 6.66 2.24 -18.60
CA ALA A 338 6.64 2.68 -19.98
C ALA A 338 7.66 3.81 -20.15
N MET A 339 8.49 3.72 -21.18
CA MET A 339 9.42 4.77 -21.57
C MET A 339 9.13 5.23 -22.99
N VAL A 340 9.22 6.54 -23.20
CA VAL A 340 9.31 7.15 -24.53
C VAL A 340 10.76 7.61 -24.69
N MET A 341 11.40 7.19 -25.77
CA MET A 341 12.80 7.45 -26.05
C MET A 341 12.95 8.11 -27.40
N VAL A 342 13.97 8.96 -27.52
CA VAL A 342 14.32 9.66 -28.76
C VAL A 342 15.78 9.41 -29.12
N ARG A 343 16.08 9.37 -30.41
CA ARG A 343 17.45 9.28 -30.88
C ARG A 343 18.02 10.68 -31.05
N ARG A 344 19.17 10.94 -30.44
CA ARG A 344 19.97 12.16 -30.56
C ARG A 344 21.43 11.75 -30.73
N ASP A 345 22.12 12.31 -31.71
CA ASP A 345 23.57 12.11 -31.88
C ASP A 345 23.96 10.62 -31.92
N GLY A 346 23.15 9.81 -32.62
CA GLY A 346 23.26 8.35 -32.73
C GLY A 346 22.73 7.54 -31.54
N ARG A 347 22.63 8.15 -30.34
CA ARG A 347 22.25 7.51 -29.07
C ARG A 347 20.75 7.59 -28.80
N TRP A 348 20.18 6.55 -28.17
CA TRP A 348 18.85 6.63 -27.58
C TRP A 348 18.90 7.29 -26.20
N LEU A 349 17.94 8.18 -25.93
CA LEU A 349 17.81 8.91 -24.67
C LEU A 349 16.34 8.92 -24.20
N ILE A 350 16.12 8.84 -22.90
CA ILE A 350 14.79 8.79 -22.28
C ILE A 350 14.16 10.19 -22.30
N GLN A 351 13.15 10.40 -23.16
CA GLN A 351 12.35 11.63 -23.19
C GLN A 351 11.21 11.58 -22.16
N GLN A 352 10.75 10.39 -21.76
CA GLN A 352 9.77 10.26 -20.69
C GLN A 352 9.85 8.88 -19.99
N GLU A 353 9.64 8.87 -18.67
CA GLU A 353 9.50 7.66 -17.86
C GLU A 353 8.15 7.71 -17.12
N ARG A 354 7.31 6.70 -17.31
CA ARG A 354 6.05 6.51 -16.57
C ARG A 354 6.04 5.14 -15.87
N VAL A 355 5.32 5.03 -14.76
CA VAL A 355 4.78 3.73 -14.35
C VAL A 355 3.64 3.43 -15.32
N ALA A 356 3.56 2.18 -15.78
CA ALA A 356 2.48 1.72 -16.64
C ALA A 356 1.58 0.79 -15.84
N ASN A 357 0.28 1.01 -15.95
CA ASN A 357 -0.73 0.09 -15.47
C ASN A 357 -0.74 -1.18 -16.36
#